data_AF-A0A3R9LQS8-F1
#
_entry.id   AF-A0A3R9LQS8-F1
#
_cell.length_a   1.000
_cell.length_b   1.000
_cell.length_c   1.000
_cell.angle_alpha   90.00
_cell.angle_beta   90.00
_cell.angle_gamma   90.00
#
_symmetry.space_group_name_H-M   'P 1'
#
loop_
_entity.id
_entity.type
_entity.pdbx_description
1 polymer ?
#
loop_
_entity_poly.entity_id
_entity_poly.type
_entity_poly.pdbx_seq_one_letter_code
_entity_poly.pdbx_strand_id
1 'polypeptide(L)'
;MNSNLKDFVKNTIDKMGYFNNTNEECIKEIVTSAINYYQLKTYVEHEETELGIKDFLHINSIVEETLLSKIIEISSVSDNCGIEDIYEGRVIRQY
;
A
#
# COMPACT_ATOMS: atom_id res chain seq x y z
N MET A 1 -0.63 -18.78 7.82
CA MET A 1 -0.71 -17.30 7.84
C MET A 1 -0.78 -16.68 6.43
N ASN A 2 -0.08 -17.22 5.42
CA ASN A 2 -0.08 -16.67 4.05
C ASN A 2 -1.45 -16.63 3.33
N SER A 3 -2.41 -17.49 3.74
CA SER A 3 -3.75 -17.49 3.16
C SER A 3 -4.59 -16.27 3.55
N ASN A 4 -4.31 -15.60 4.68
CA ASN A 4 -5.12 -14.45 5.11
C ASN A 4 -4.82 -13.19 4.29
N LEU A 5 -3.56 -12.94 3.95
CA LEU A 5 -3.17 -11.77 3.15
C LEU A 5 -3.63 -11.89 1.70
N LYS A 6 -3.45 -13.07 1.09
CA LYS A 6 -3.93 -13.31 -0.28
C LYS A 6 -5.45 -13.20 -0.38
N ASP A 7 -6.18 -13.70 0.62
CA ASP A 7 -7.63 -13.59 0.67
C ASP A 7 -8.08 -12.14 0.88
N PHE A 8 -7.41 -11.40 1.77
CA PHE A 8 -7.63 -9.96 1.94
C PHE A 8 -7.42 -9.19 0.63
N VAL A 9 -6.30 -9.38 -0.05
CA VAL A 9 -5.99 -8.71 -1.32
C VAL A 9 -7.04 -9.06 -2.37
N LYS A 10 -7.35 -10.35 -2.53
CA LYS A 10 -8.37 -10.80 -3.48
C LYS A 10 -9.74 -10.18 -3.21
N ASN A 11 -10.18 -10.17 -1.95
CA ASN A 11 -11.47 -9.59 -1.57
C ASN A 11 -11.50 -8.07 -1.75
N THR A 12 -10.37 -7.39 -1.51
CA THR A 12 -10.25 -5.94 -1.71
C THR A 12 -10.30 -5.60 -3.20
N ILE A 13 -9.59 -6.35 -4.04
CA ILE A 13 -9.63 -6.24 -5.51
C ILE A 13 -11.04 -6.48 -6.05
N ASP A 14 -11.71 -7.53 -5.58
CA ASP A 14 -13.08 -7.87 -6.00
C ASP A 14 -14.07 -6.74 -5.66
N LYS A 15 -13.92 -6.12 -4.48
CA LYS A 15 -14.73 -4.97 -4.05
C LYS A 15 -14.47 -3.70 -4.86
N MET A 16 -13.23 -3.48 -5.33
CA MET A 16 -12.90 -2.33 -6.17
C MET A 16 -13.57 -2.43 -7.55
N GLY A 17 -13.59 -3.62 -8.16
CA GLY A 17 -14.24 -3.85 -9.46
C GLY A 17 -13.55 -3.22 -10.68
N TYR A 18 -12.59 -2.31 -10.50
CA TYR A 18 -11.78 -1.67 -11.57
C TYR A 18 -10.27 -1.84 -11.38
N PHE A 19 -9.85 -2.75 -10.50
CA PHE A 19 -8.45 -2.90 -10.13
C PHE A 19 -7.54 -3.15 -11.33
N ASN A 20 -6.48 -2.35 -11.44
CA ASN A 20 -5.40 -2.54 -12.40
C ASN A 20 -4.08 -2.67 -11.64
N ASN A 21 -3.43 -3.82 -11.76
CA ASN A 21 -2.18 -4.17 -11.07
C ASN A 21 -0.93 -3.45 -11.63
N THR A 22 -1.03 -2.72 -12.74
CA THR A 22 0.02 -1.81 -13.21
C THR A 22 -0.24 -0.36 -12.82
N ASN A 23 -1.41 -0.07 -12.22
CA ASN A 23 -1.75 1.26 -11.76
C ASN A 23 -1.39 1.40 -10.28
N GLU A 24 -0.40 2.25 -10.00
CA GLU A 24 0.09 2.52 -8.64
C GLU A 24 -1.01 3.04 -7.72
N GLU A 25 -1.96 3.81 -8.25
CA GLU A 25 -3.09 4.33 -7.49
C GLU A 25 -3.99 3.20 -6.95
N CYS A 26 -4.23 2.16 -7.77
CA CYS A 26 -4.98 0.99 -7.33
C CYS A 26 -4.24 0.25 -6.21
N ILE A 27 -2.92 0.20 -6.27
CA ILE A 27 -2.09 -0.43 -5.22
C ILE A 27 -2.12 0.42 -3.94
N LYS A 28 -2.05 1.75 -4.05
CA LYS A 28 -2.22 2.65 -2.90
C LYS A 28 -3.57 2.49 -2.24
N GLU A 29 -4.66 2.32 -2.99
CA GLU A 29 -5.98 2.05 -2.40
C GLU A 29 -6.00 0.73 -1.61
N ILE A 30 -5.29 -0.32 -2.08
CA ILE A 30 -5.15 -1.57 -1.32
C ILE A 30 -4.34 -1.33 -0.05
N VAL A 31 -3.27 -0.54 -0.11
CA VAL A 31 -2.46 -0.17 1.07
C VAL A 31 -3.31 0.59 2.08
N THR A 32 -4.09 1.58 1.66
CA THR A 32 -5.03 2.32 2.53
C THR A 32 -6.08 1.38 3.12
N SER A 33 -6.60 0.44 2.34
CA SER A 33 -7.53 -0.57 2.83
C SER A 33 -6.88 -1.48 3.88
N ALA A 34 -5.61 -1.84 3.70
CA ALA A 34 -4.86 -2.68 4.64
C ALA A 34 -4.57 -1.95 5.95
N ILE A 35 -4.18 -0.67 5.88
CA ILE A 35 -3.98 0.20 7.05
C ILE A 35 -5.25 0.20 7.92
N ASN A 36 -6.40 0.43 7.31
CA ASN A 36 -7.68 0.45 8.02
C ASN A 36 -8.09 -0.92 8.55
N TYR A 37 -7.94 -1.98 7.74
CA TYR A 37 -8.38 -3.33 8.09
C TYR A 37 -7.55 -3.95 9.22
N TYR A 38 -6.23 -3.80 9.18
CA TYR A 38 -5.32 -4.32 10.20
C TYR A 38 -5.12 -3.34 11.38
N GLN A 39 -5.79 -2.17 11.34
CA GLN A 39 -5.68 -1.11 12.35
C GLN A 39 -4.24 -0.69 12.61
N LEU A 40 -3.49 -0.49 11.53
CA LEU A 40 -2.09 -0.09 11.59
C LEU A 40 -1.98 1.34 12.10
N LYS A 41 -0.86 1.64 12.77
CA LYS A 41 -0.46 3.02 13.08
C LYS A 41 0.11 3.73 11.87
N THR A 42 0.58 2.97 10.88
CA THR A 42 0.97 3.51 9.56
C THR A 42 -0.18 4.31 8.96
N TYR A 43 0.10 5.48 8.40
CA TYR A 43 -0.91 6.32 7.74
C TYR A 43 -0.36 6.93 6.45
N VAL A 44 -1.27 7.37 5.59
CA VAL A 44 -0.95 8.12 4.39
C VAL A 44 -1.25 9.60 4.66
N GLU A 45 -0.26 10.46 4.45
CA GLU A 45 -0.41 11.90 4.44
C GLU A 45 -0.53 12.38 3.00
N HIS A 46 -1.51 13.25 2.74
CA HIS A 46 -1.74 13.85 1.43
C HIS A 46 -1.29 15.30 1.47
N GLU A 47 -0.28 15.65 0.68
CA GLU A 47 0.26 17.00 0.58
C GLU A 47 -0.08 17.60 -0.79
N GLU A 48 -0.71 18.78 -0.80
CA GLU A 48 -0.97 19.53 -2.03
C GLU A 48 0.28 20.33 -2.41
N THR A 49 0.85 20.03 -3.58
CA THR A 49 2.02 20.72 -4.13
C THR A 49 1.63 21.48 -5.40
N GLU A 50 2.50 22.36 -5.89
CA GLU A 50 2.34 23.03 -7.19
C GLU A 50 2.21 22.05 -8.38
N LEU A 51 2.64 20.79 -8.19
CA LEU A 51 2.59 19.70 -9.17
C LEU A 51 1.41 18.74 -8.94
N GLY A 52 0.52 19.04 -8.00
CA GLY A 52 -0.64 18.22 -7.62
C GLY A 52 -0.50 17.58 -6.24
N ILE A 53 -1.44 16.67 -5.93
CA ILE A 53 -1.47 15.95 -4.64
C ILE A 53 -0.40 14.86 -4.66
N LYS A 54 0.40 14.82 -3.59
CA LYS A 54 1.44 13.81 -3.36
C LYS A 54 1.13 13.04 -2.08
N ASP A 55 1.26 11.72 -2.16
CA ASP A 55 1.07 10.85 -1.02
C ASP A 55 2.42 10.51 -0.37
N PHE A 56 2.46 10.66 0.95
CA PHE A 56 3.58 10.26 1.81
C PHE A 56 3.12 9.13 2.74
N LEU A 57 3.84 8.02 2.74
CA LEU A 57 3.54 6.89 3.63
C LEU A 57 4.38 6.97 4.91
N HIS A 58 3.71 7.15 6.04
CA HIS A 58 4.36 7.21 7.36
C HIS A 58 4.28 5.86 8.06
N ILE A 59 5.38 5.13 8.09
CA ILE A 59 5.46 3.79 8.68
C ILE A 59 5.91 3.87 10.13
N ASN A 60 5.14 3.24 11.03
CA ASN A 60 5.36 3.30 12.47
C ASN A 60 6.09 2.07 13.06
N SER A 61 6.21 0.96 12.34
CA SER A 61 6.99 -0.20 12.78
C SER A 61 7.48 -1.08 11.62
N ILE A 62 8.62 -1.76 11.81
CA ILE A 62 9.19 -2.69 10.83
C ILE A 62 8.20 -3.82 10.50
N VAL A 63 7.38 -4.22 11.48
CA VAL A 63 6.34 -5.25 11.31
C VAL A 63 5.28 -4.78 10.33
N GLU A 64 4.84 -3.52 10.43
CA GLU A 64 3.87 -2.92 9.51
C GLU A 64 4.46 -2.73 8.11
N GLU A 65 5.72 -2.28 8.00
CA GLU A 65 6.41 -2.21 6.70
C GLU A 65 6.44 -3.58 6.02
N THR A 66 6.78 -4.62 6.77
CA THR A 66 6.87 -5.99 6.24
C THR A 66 5.51 -6.49 5.77
N LEU A 67 4.45 -6.21 6.54
CA LEU A 67 3.08 -6.56 6.19
C LEU A 67 2.65 -5.86 4.89
N LEU A 68 2.83 -4.55 4.82
CA LEU A 68 2.45 -3.74 3.66
C LEU A 68 3.27 -4.11 2.42
N SER A 69 4.57 -4.34 2.59
CA SER A 69 5.44 -4.81 1.50
C SER A 69 4.94 -6.14 0.94
N LYS A 70 4.49 -7.06 1.80
CA LYS A 70 3.92 -8.33 1.34
C LYS A 70 2.60 -8.15 0.61
N ILE A 71 1.76 -7.20 1.03
CA ILE A 71 0.50 -6.87 0.36
C ILE A 71 0.76 -6.29 -1.02
N ILE A 72 1.74 -5.39 -1.15
CA ILE A 72 2.15 -4.81 -2.44
C ILE A 72 2.68 -5.91 -3.37
N GLU A 73 3.55 -6.80 -2.87
CA GLU A 73 4.07 -7.94 -3.63
C GLU A 73 2.93 -8.85 -4.16
N ILE A 74 1.88 -9.09 -3.36
CA ILE A 74 0.74 -9.90 -3.78
C ILE A 74 -0.16 -9.16 -4.79
N SER A 75 -0.21 -7.83 -4.71
CA SER A 75 -1.13 -6.99 -5.50
C SER A 75 -0.54 -6.54 -6.84
N SER A 76 0.79 -6.41 -6.91
CA SER A 76 1.52 -6.01 -8.13
C SER A 76 1.83 -7.20 -9.03
N VAL A 77 1.96 -6.95 -10.33
CA VAL A 77 2.44 -7.96 -11.30
C VAL A 77 3.97 -8.02 -11.37
N SER A 78 4.64 -6.95 -10.95
CA SER A 78 6.10 -6.89 -10.99
C SER A 78 6.67 -7.33 -9.65
N ASP A 79 7.39 -8.45 -9.63
CA ASP A 79 8.14 -8.95 -8.47
C ASP A 79 9.14 -7.92 -7.89
N ASN A 80 9.47 -6.87 -8.66
CA ASN A 80 10.38 -5.80 -8.23
C ASN A 80 9.67 -4.50 -7.81
N CYS A 81 8.33 -4.48 -7.73
CA CYS A 81 7.61 -3.29 -7.30
C CYS A 81 7.53 -3.25 -5.76
N GLY A 82 8.38 -2.43 -5.16
CA GLY A 82 8.45 -2.23 -3.73
C GLY A 82 7.58 -1.07 -3.25
N ILE A 83 7.50 -0.92 -1.92
CA ILE A 83 6.80 0.19 -1.28
C ILE A 83 7.38 1.55 -1.67
N GLU A 84 8.68 1.61 -1.95
CA GLU A 84 9.34 2.83 -2.38
C GLU A 84 9.00 3.19 -3.83
N ASP A 85 8.76 2.22 -4.71
CA ASP A 85 8.30 2.48 -6.08
C ASP A 85 6.89 3.10 -6.08
N ILE A 86 5.95 2.47 -5.35
CA ILE A 86 4.54 2.92 -5.27
C ILE A 86 4.39 4.35 -4.75
N TYR A 87 5.27 4.76 -3.83
CA TYR A 87 5.25 6.10 -3.23
C TYR A 87 6.34 7.02 -3.82
N GLU A 88 7.01 6.64 -4.91
CA GLU A 88 8.10 7.39 -5.53
C GLU A 88 9.16 7.88 -4.50
N GLY A 89 9.53 7.01 -3.56
CA GLY A 89 10.47 7.29 -2.48
C GLY A 89 9.92 8.10 -1.30
N ARG A 90 8.64 8.52 -1.32
CA ARG A 90 7.97 9.27 -0.24
C ARG A 90 7.51 8.35 0.90
N VAL A 91 8.45 7.62 1.47
CA VAL A 91 8.22 6.71 2.60
C VAL A 91 9.00 7.19 3.81
N ILE A 92 8.29 7.56 4.87
CA ILE A 92 8.86 8.11 6.11
C ILE A 92 8.76 7.03 7.20
N ARG A 93 9.91 6.59 7.71
CA ARG A 93 9.99 5.53 8.72
C ARG A 93 10.23 6.15 10.10
N GLN A 94 9.30 5.93 11.03
CA GLN A 94 9.30 6.49 12.38
C GLN A 94 9.29 5.37 13.42
N TYR A 95 10.37 4.58 13.45
CA TYR A 95 10.57 3.49 14.42
C TYR A 95 11.13 3.97 15.75
#